data_AF-A0A2P6R0P1-F1
#
_entry.id   AF-A0A2P6R0P1-F1
#
_cell.length_a   1.000
_cell.length_b   1.000
_cell.length_c   1.000
_cell.angle_alpha   90.00
_cell.angle_beta   90.00
_cell.angle_gamma   90.00
#
_symmetry.space_group_name_H-M   'P 1'
#
loop_
_entity.id
_entity.type
_entity.pdbx_description
1 polymer ?
#
loop_
_entity_poly.entity_id
_entity_poly.type
_entity_poly.pdbx_seq_one_letter_code
_entity_poly.pdbx_strand_id
1 'polypeptide(L)'
;MSVSPRWRKLRKICSSQLFATKVLDANQANRRVKVQVESMVHGVAVDIEEAAFKTIVNLLSRTIFSFELAATESSSSEMARGYNEIVWGLMEEVGKPNLGDYFPMLPEA
;
A
#
# COMPACT_ATOMS: atom_id res chain seq x y z
N MET A 1 14.95 8.98 -13.82
CA MET A 1 15.86 8.54 -12.74
C MET A 1 17.01 7.72 -13.32
N SER A 2 18.27 8.14 -13.15
CA SER A 2 19.42 7.34 -13.58
C SER A 2 19.70 6.18 -12.61
N VAL A 3 20.16 5.04 -13.13
CA VAL A 3 20.49 3.85 -12.34
C VAL A 3 21.78 4.08 -11.54
N SER A 4 21.66 4.78 -10.42
CA SER A 4 22.79 5.10 -9.54
C SER A 4 23.16 3.92 -8.62
N PRO A 5 24.40 3.89 -8.08
CA PRO A 5 24.77 2.93 -7.04
C PRO A 5 23.84 2.99 -5.81
N ARG A 6 23.34 4.18 -5.46
CA ARG A 6 22.37 4.38 -4.38
C ARG A 6 21.05 3.68 -4.69
N TRP A 7 20.50 3.87 -5.90
CA TRP A 7 19.28 3.19 -6.33
C TRP A 7 19.43 1.66 -6.28
N ARG A 8 20.57 1.14 -6.76
CA ARG A 8 20.86 -0.31 -6.71
C ARG A 8 20.90 -0.84 -5.27
N LYS A 9 21.51 -0.10 -4.35
CA LYS A 9 21.57 -0.46 -2.92
C LYS A 9 20.17 -0.53 -2.31
N LEU A 10 19.34 0.49 -2.54
CA LEU A 10 17.96 0.53 -2.04
C LEU A 10 17.13 -0.61 -2.63
N ARG A 11 17.21 -0.82 -3.96
CA ARG A 11 16.51 -1.94 -4.62
C ARG A 11 16.91 -3.29 -4.03
N LYS A 12 18.21 -3.50 -3.76
CA LYS A 12 18.70 -4.73 -3.13
C LYS A 12 18.05 -4.93 -1.75
N ILE A 13 18.07 -3.92 -0.88
CA ILE A 13 17.45 -3.97 0.44
C ILE A 13 15.96 -4.35 0.34
N CYS A 14 15.21 -3.69 -0.55
CA CYS A 14 13.80 -3.99 -0.77
C CYS A 14 13.60 -5.47 -1.17
N SER A 15 14.34 -5.94 -2.18
CA SER A 15 14.16 -7.30 -2.71
C SER A 15 14.62 -8.40 -1.74
N SER A 16 15.70 -8.19 -0.98
CA SER A 16 16.30 -9.23 -0.14
C SER A 16 15.81 -9.22 1.30
N GLN A 17 15.19 -8.14 1.75
CA GLN A 17 14.74 -7.98 3.14
C GLN A 17 13.24 -7.70 3.20
N LEU A 18 12.79 -6.53 2.74
CA LEU A 18 11.40 -6.08 2.93
C LEU A 18 10.39 -6.96 2.18
N PHE A 19 10.72 -7.37 0.96
CA PHE A 19 9.84 -8.16 0.09
C PHE A 19 10.39 -9.57 -0.16
N ALA A 20 11.27 -10.06 0.71
CA ALA A 20 11.75 -11.43 0.62
C ALA A 20 10.62 -12.43 0.86
N THR A 21 10.66 -13.58 0.19
CA THR A 21 9.63 -14.62 0.29
C THR A 21 9.30 -14.99 1.73
N LYS A 22 10.31 -15.12 2.61
CA LYS A 22 10.11 -15.39 4.04
C LYS A 22 9.23 -14.34 4.76
N VAL A 23 9.38 -13.06 4.42
CA VAL A 23 8.62 -11.95 5.02
C VAL A 23 7.20 -11.94 4.45
N LEU A 24 7.07 -12.23 3.16
CA LEU A 24 5.77 -12.41 2.54
C LEU A 24 5.04 -13.61 3.15
N ASP A 25 5.68 -14.75 3.33
CA ASP A 25 5.08 -15.95 3.92
C ASP A 25 4.66 -15.73 5.38
N ALA A 26 5.50 -15.05 6.17
CA ALA A 26 5.14 -14.64 7.54
C ALA A 26 3.88 -13.74 7.57
N ASN A 27 3.63 -12.98 6.50
CA ASN A 27 2.44 -12.13 6.35
C ASN A 27 1.31 -12.79 5.54
N GLN A 28 1.38 -14.10 5.27
CA GLN A 28 0.38 -14.80 4.45
C GLN A 28 -1.03 -14.74 5.06
N ALA A 29 -1.14 -14.81 6.39
CA ALA A 29 -2.42 -14.70 7.09
C ALA A 29 -3.10 -13.36 6.77
N ASN A 30 -2.36 -12.25 6.80
CA ASN A 30 -2.90 -10.92 6.48
C ASN A 30 -3.37 -10.81 5.02
N ARG A 31 -2.71 -11.51 4.08
CA ARG A 31 -3.14 -11.54 2.67
C ARG A 31 -4.40 -12.39 2.43
N ARG A 32 -4.59 -13.46 3.20
CA ARG A 32 -5.75 -14.36 3.05
C ARG A 32 -7.00 -13.84 3.75
N VAL A 33 -6.84 -13.06 4.82
CA VAL A 33 -7.94 -12.69 5.74
C VAL A 33 -8.95 -11.70 5.14
N LYS A 34 -8.59 -10.85 4.17
CA LYS A 34 -9.48 -9.75 3.73
C LYS A 34 -10.33 -9.96 2.48
N VAL A 35 -9.99 -10.92 1.62
CA VAL A 35 -10.73 -11.11 0.34
C VAL A 35 -11.73 -12.28 0.42
N GLN A 36 -11.51 -13.24 1.31
CA GLN A 36 -12.21 -14.53 1.24
C GLN A 36 -13.18 -14.80 2.39
N VAL A 37 -13.05 -14.13 3.54
CA VAL A 37 -13.85 -14.46 4.73
C VAL A 37 -15.18 -13.71 4.78
N GLU A 38 -15.25 -12.45 4.33
CA GLU A 38 -16.51 -11.69 4.38
C GLU A 38 -17.50 -12.08 3.27
N SER A 39 -17.03 -12.38 2.06
CA SER A 39 -17.89 -12.77 0.92
C SER A 39 -18.48 -14.17 1.07
N MET A 40 -17.70 -15.15 1.54
CA MET A 40 -18.17 -16.54 1.64
C MET A 40 -19.11 -16.78 2.82
N VAL A 41 -19.04 -15.98 3.89
CA VAL A 41 -19.84 -16.22 5.10
C VAL A 41 -21.22 -15.54 5.03
N HIS A 42 -21.36 -14.43 4.31
CA HIS A 42 -22.62 -13.64 4.32
C HIS A 42 -23.23 -13.34 2.95
N GLY A 43 -22.60 -13.74 1.83
CA GLY A 43 -23.12 -13.45 0.48
C GLY A 43 -23.15 -11.95 0.14
N VAL A 44 -22.34 -11.15 0.85
CA VAL A 44 -22.28 -9.70 0.71
C VAL A 44 -21.29 -9.31 -0.38
N ALA A 45 -21.65 -8.30 -1.17
CA ALA A 45 -20.76 -7.72 -2.17
C ALA A 45 -19.52 -7.15 -1.48
N VAL A 46 -18.34 -7.61 -1.90
CA VAL A 46 -17.06 -7.11 -1.39
C VAL A 46 -16.53 -6.08 -2.37
N ASP A 47 -16.19 -4.90 -1.85
CA ASP A 47 -15.38 -3.94 -2.59
C ASP A 47 -13.95 -4.48 -2.69
N ILE A 48 -13.62 -5.03 -3.85
CA ILE A 48 -12.31 -5.63 -4.11
C ILE A 48 -11.21 -4.56 -4.10
N GLU A 49 -11.51 -3.34 -4.56
CA GLU A 49 -10.57 -2.23 -4.61
C GLU A 49 -10.17 -1.83 -3.18
N GLU A 50 -11.16 -1.58 -2.34
CA GLU A 50 -10.95 -1.21 -0.94
C GLU A 50 -10.25 -2.35 -0.17
N ALA A 51 -10.67 -3.59 -0.36
CA ALA A 51 -10.08 -4.75 0.30
C ALA A 51 -8.61 -4.95 -0.12
N ALA A 52 -8.30 -4.83 -1.41
CA ALA A 52 -6.94 -4.94 -1.93
C ALA A 52 -6.05 -3.80 -1.41
N PHE A 53 -6.55 -2.56 -1.45
CA PHE A 53 -5.84 -1.40 -0.94
C PHE A 53 -5.51 -1.53 0.54
N LYS A 54 -6.50 -1.82 1.38
CA LYS A 54 -6.30 -2.02 2.83
C LYS A 54 -5.32 -3.17 3.10
N THR A 55 -5.32 -4.22 2.28
CA THR A 55 -4.37 -5.34 2.41
C THR A 55 -2.93 -4.89 2.10
N ILE A 56 -2.73 -4.11 1.03
CA ILE A 56 -1.42 -3.58 0.64
C ILE A 56 -0.89 -2.63 1.73
N VAL A 57 -1.73 -1.70 2.20
CA VAL A 57 -1.36 -0.75 3.26
C VAL A 57 -0.98 -1.49 4.55
N ASN A 58 -1.78 -2.47 4.98
CA ASN A 58 -1.45 -3.27 6.17
C ASN A 58 -0.18 -4.10 6.02
N LEU A 59 0.07 -4.66 4.83
CA LEU A 59 1.30 -5.40 4.55
C LEU A 59 2.52 -4.49 4.66
N LEU A 60 2.47 -3.30 4.05
CA LEU A 60 3.57 -2.34 4.08
C LEU A 60 3.79 -1.78 5.48
N SER A 61 2.72 -1.38 6.19
CA SER A 61 2.83 -0.82 7.53
C SER A 61 3.38 -1.82 8.53
N ARG A 62 2.94 -3.10 8.47
CA ARG A 62 3.49 -4.17 9.32
C ARG A 62 4.94 -4.48 8.97
N THR A 63 5.33 -4.38 7.71
CA THR A 63 6.72 -4.68 7.29
C THR A 63 7.70 -3.57 7.68
N ILE A 64 7.28 -2.31 7.58
CA ILE A 64 8.17 -1.14 7.77
C ILE A 64 8.13 -0.66 9.22
N PHE A 65 6.94 -0.66 9.84
CA PHE A 65 6.71 -0.06 11.15
C PHE A 65 6.16 -1.04 12.19
N SER A 66 5.97 -2.32 11.83
CA SER A 66 5.45 -3.36 12.74
C SER A 66 4.09 -3.06 13.36
N PHE A 67 3.27 -2.20 12.74
CA PHE A 67 1.89 -1.92 13.17
C PHE A 67 0.90 -2.00 12.01
N GLU A 68 -0.39 -2.20 12.33
CA GLU A 68 -1.47 -2.29 11.36
C GLU A 68 -2.20 -0.96 11.21
N LEU A 69 -2.30 -0.46 9.98
CA LEU A 69 -2.64 0.94 9.70
C LEU A 69 -4.05 1.10 9.09
N ALA A 70 -4.54 0.09 8.39
CA ALA A 70 -5.92 -0.05 7.92
C ALA A 70 -6.66 -1.15 8.71
N ALA A 71 -6.54 -1.11 10.04
CA ALA A 71 -7.33 -1.93 10.95
C ALA A 71 -8.81 -1.50 10.88
N THR A 72 -9.73 -2.43 11.13
CA THR A 72 -11.18 -2.17 11.22
C THR A 72 -11.50 -1.06 12.22
N GLU A 73 -12.57 -0.31 11.94
CA GLU A 73 -13.10 0.87 12.69
C GLU A 73 -13.05 0.74 14.23
N SER A 74 -13.13 -0.48 14.77
CA SER A 74 -13.09 -0.73 16.22
C SER A 74 -11.69 -0.61 16.87
N SER A 75 -10.60 -0.44 16.12
CA SER A 75 -9.23 -0.37 16.68
C SER A 75 -8.29 0.63 15.98
N SER A 76 -8.80 1.50 15.11
CA SER A 76 -7.96 2.46 14.40
C SER A 76 -7.60 3.66 15.30
N SER A 77 -6.30 3.84 15.55
CA SER A 77 -5.75 5.06 16.16
C SER A 77 -5.96 6.27 15.24
N GLU A 78 -6.06 7.48 15.79
CA GLU A 78 -6.12 8.74 15.01
C GLU A 78 -4.96 8.87 14.02
N MET A 79 -3.77 8.36 14.39
CA MET A 79 -2.58 8.34 13.53
C MET A 79 -2.77 7.45 12.29
N ALA A 80 -3.44 6.32 12.44
CA ALA A 80 -3.72 5.38 11.36
C ALA A 80 -4.72 5.97 10.37
N ARG A 81 -5.75 6.69 10.87
CA ARG A 81 -6.71 7.42 10.04
C ARG A 81 -6.03 8.52 9.22
N GLY A 82 -5.23 9.39 9.88
CA GLY A 82 -4.54 10.48 9.20
C GLY A 82 -3.54 10.01 8.13
N TYR A 83 -2.85 8.89 8.36
CA TYR A 83 -1.98 8.33 7.34
C TYR A 83 -2.77 7.73 6.16
N ASN A 84 -3.90 7.06 6.39
CA ASN A 84 -4.75 6.58 5.28
C ASN A 84 -5.26 7.75 4.42
N GLU A 85 -5.68 8.86 5.04
CA GLU A 85 -6.09 10.08 4.32
C GLU A 85 -4.95 10.64 3.45
N ILE A 86 -3.72 10.68 3.97
CA ILE A 86 -2.54 11.13 3.20
C ILE A 86 -2.25 10.19 2.02
N VAL A 87 -2.26 8.87 2.23
CA VAL A 87 -1.99 7.91 1.16
C VAL A 87 -3.08 7.97 0.09
N TRP A 88 -4.35 8.13 0.51
CA TRP A 88 -5.47 8.26 -0.40
C TRP A 88 -5.34 9.54 -1.27
N GLY A 89 -5.11 10.69 -0.64
CA GLY A 89 -4.90 11.95 -1.37
C GLY A 89 -3.70 11.88 -2.32
N LEU A 90 -2.61 11.21 -1.93
CA LEU A 90 -1.47 10.98 -2.82
C LEU A 90 -1.86 10.12 -4.03
N MET A 91 -2.65 9.06 -3.85
CA MET A 91 -3.09 8.21 -4.96
C MET A 91 -4.00 8.95 -5.93
N GLU A 92 -4.90 9.79 -5.42
CA GLU A 92 -5.73 10.64 -6.27
C GLU A 92 -4.90 11.59 -7.12
N GLU A 93 -3.83 12.17 -6.57
CA GLU A 93 -2.93 13.05 -7.32
C GLU A 93 -2.02 12.30 -8.29
N VAL A 94 -1.45 11.17 -7.89
CA VAL A 94 -0.58 10.34 -8.76
C VAL A 94 -1.38 9.69 -9.90
N GLY A 95 -2.66 9.41 -9.69
CA GLY A 95 -3.55 8.86 -10.71
C GLY A 95 -3.95 9.87 -11.79
N LYS A 96 -3.78 11.19 -11.53
CA LYS A 96 -4.08 12.24 -12.51
C LYS A 96 -2.91 12.39 -13.49
N PRO A 97 -3.18 12.55 -14.79
CA PRO A 97 -2.14 12.88 -15.75
C PRO A 97 -1.46 14.21 -15.40
N ASN A 98 -0.15 14.17 -15.10
CA ASN A 98 0.63 15.39 -14.97
C ASN A 98 0.95 15.95 -16.36
N LEU A 99 0.31 17.04 -16.75
CA LEU A 99 0.49 17.64 -18.09
C LEU A 99 1.93 18.10 -18.34
N GLY A 100 2.69 18.45 -17.30
CA GLY A 100 4.12 18.81 -17.43
C GLY A 100 4.98 17.65 -17.95
N ASP A 101 4.59 16.40 -17.68
CA ASP A 101 5.31 15.22 -18.17
C ASP A 101 5.13 15.00 -19.68
N TYR A 102 4.02 15.49 -20.25
CA TYR A 102 3.67 15.30 -21.67
C TYR A 102 3.95 16.54 -22.52
N PHE A 103 3.88 17.73 -21.93
CA PHE A 103 4.03 19.00 -22.61
C PHE A 103 5.19 19.78 -21.97
N PRO A 104 6.40 19.73 -22.55
CA PRO A 104 7.62 20.35 -21.98
C PRO A 104 7.55 21.87 -21.76
N MET A 105 6.51 22.52 -22.29
CA MET A 105 6.24 23.95 -22.17
C MET A 105 5.37 24.31 -20.96
N LEU A 106 4.77 23.33 -20.29
CA LEU A 106 4.02 23.53 -19.06
C LEU A 106 4.93 23.22 -17.85
N PRO A 107 4.86 24.02 -16.77
CA PRO A 107 5.53 23.65 -15.53
C PRO A 107 4.92 22.36 -14.97
N GLU A 108 5.73 21.55 -14.29
CA GLU A 108 5.24 20.43 -13.48
C GLU A 108 4.27 20.98 -12.42
N ALA A 109 3.12 20.30 -12.28
CA ALA A 109 2.10 20.62 -11.28
C ALA A 109 2.51 20.19 -9.86
#